data_AF-T0YPP4-F1
#
_entry.id   AF-T0YPP4-F1
#
_cell.length_a   1.000
_cell.length_b   1.000
_cell.length_c   1.000
_cell.angle_alpha   90.00
_cell.angle_beta   90.00
_cell.angle_gamma   90.00
#
_symmetry.space_group_name_H-M   'P 1'
#
loop_
_entity.id
_entity.type
_entity.pdbx_description
1 polymer ?
#
loop_
_entity_poly.entity_id
_entity_poly.type
_entity_poly.pdbx_seq_one_letter_code
_entity_poly.pdbx_strand_id
1 'polypeptide(L)'
;ITAIGPAYVSATLQYLRNTLRFGRGHRYKFLPATVGNDWNYLHTLPGQGQPAFTATNVMPDLAAAMSLNPDLKIMFNAGYFDLATPYFAQTYQMHQLPMRRALERNIEFHYYHSGHMIYVAPSALVQLHANIVRFIRATEGTNHQDGADAHRADEK
;
A
#
# COMPACT_ATOMS: atom_id res chain seq x y z
N ILE A 1 13.54 14.90 5.57
CA ILE A 1 14.18 13.79 4.81
C ILE A 1 15.70 13.81 4.94
N THR A 2 16.35 14.99 4.92
CA THR A 2 17.81 15.16 4.89
C THR A 2 18.60 14.57 6.06
N ALA A 3 18.07 14.56 7.29
CA ALA A 3 18.83 14.07 8.45
C ALA A 3 18.99 12.54 8.53
N ILE A 4 18.08 11.77 7.92
CA ILE A 4 18.03 10.30 8.07
C ILE A 4 18.08 9.54 6.74
N GLY A 5 17.86 10.21 5.60
CA GLY A 5 17.94 9.60 4.27
C GLY A 5 19.24 8.83 4.00
N PRO A 6 20.44 9.39 4.25
CA PRO A 6 21.71 8.69 3.97
C PRO A 6 21.87 7.38 4.74
N ALA A 7 21.38 7.31 5.98
CA ALA A 7 21.44 6.10 6.80
C ALA A 7 20.56 4.99 6.20
N TYR A 8 19.32 5.29 5.82
CA TYR A 8 18.42 4.32 5.19
C TYR A 8 18.89 3.90 3.80
N VAL A 9 19.41 4.82 2.98
CA VAL A 9 19.98 4.49 1.67
C VAL A 9 21.17 3.55 1.83
N SER A 10 22.08 3.85 2.75
CA SER A 10 23.26 3.01 3.00
C SER A 10 22.87 1.61 3.49
N ALA A 11 21.96 1.52 4.46
CA ALA A 11 21.46 0.24 4.97
C ALA A 11 20.77 -0.59 3.87
N THR A 12 19.92 0.05 3.05
CA THR A 12 19.25 -0.60 1.92
C THR A 12 20.26 -1.12 0.90
N LEU A 13 21.24 -0.30 0.51
CA LEU A 13 22.26 -0.71 -0.46
C LEU A 13 23.15 -1.84 0.07
N GLN A 14 23.46 -1.83 1.36
CA GLN A 14 24.18 -2.94 2.00
C GLN A 14 23.38 -4.24 1.91
N TYR A 15 22.09 -4.20 2.26
CA TYR A 15 21.21 -5.37 2.19
C TYR A 15 21.07 -5.90 0.75
N LEU A 16 20.77 -5.02 -0.21
CA LEU A 16 20.63 -5.38 -1.61
C LEU A 16 21.90 -6.04 -2.18
N ARG A 17 23.07 -5.45 -1.92
CA ARG A 17 24.34 -5.90 -2.52
C ARG A 17 24.92 -7.14 -1.85
N ASN A 18 24.83 -7.22 -0.53
CA ASN A 18 25.53 -8.26 0.24
C ASN A 18 24.63 -9.46 0.53
N THR A 19 23.33 -9.22 0.77
CA THR A 19 22.38 -10.28 1.10
C THR A 19 21.66 -10.77 -0.14
N LEU A 20 20.94 -9.88 -0.84
CA LEU A 20 20.18 -10.26 -2.04
C LEU A 20 21.08 -10.42 -3.29
N ARG A 21 22.35 -10.03 -3.21
CA ARG A 21 23.33 -10.07 -4.32
C ARG A 21 22.84 -9.35 -5.58
N PHE A 22 22.03 -8.31 -5.41
CA PHE A 22 21.39 -7.57 -6.48
C PHE A 22 22.10 -6.24 -6.78
N GLY A 23 21.99 -5.78 -8.03
CA GLY A 23 22.43 -4.43 -8.43
C GLY A 23 23.93 -4.23 -8.60
N ARG A 24 24.73 -5.30 -8.74
CA ARG A 24 26.15 -5.19 -9.15
C ARG A 24 26.26 -4.55 -10.53
N GLY A 25 27.23 -3.67 -10.72
CA GLY A 25 27.42 -2.92 -11.98
C GLY A 25 26.44 -1.77 -12.22
N HIS A 26 25.44 -1.59 -11.35
CA HIS A 26 24.46 -0.50 -11.46
C HIS A 26 24.65 0.55 -10.37
N ARG A 27 24.44 1.83 -10.74
CA ARG A 27 24.44 2.96 -9.81
C ARG A 27 23.02 3.25 -9.34
N TYR A 28 22.78 3.09 -8.05
CA TYR A 28 21.54 3.54 -7.43
C TYR A 28 21.48 5.08 -7.43
N LYS A 29 20.40 5.64 -7.93
CA LYS A 29 20.12 7.08 -7.90
C LYS A 29 19.04 7.32 -6.85
N PHE A 30 19.39 8.00 -5.76
CA PHE A 30 18.44 8.38 -4.72
C PHE A 30 17.72 9.67 -5.15
N LEU A 31 16.39 9.62 -5.23
CA LEU A 31 15.50 10.74 -5.60
C LEU A 31 15.98 11.56 -6.83
N PRO A 32 16.21 10.93 -8.00
CA PRO A 32 16.67 11.64 -9.19
C PRO A 32 15.56 12.55 -9.74
N ALA A 33 15.81 13.85 -9.80
CA ALA A 33 14.86 14.84 -10.34
C ALA A 33 14.39 14.52 -11.77
N THR A 34 15.26 13.96 -12.60
CA THR A 34 14.92 13.57 -13.99
C THR A 34 13.76 12.57 -14.04
N VAL A 35 13.71 11.61 -13.11
CA VAL A 35 12.60 10.64 -13.09
C VAL A 35 11.28 11.31 -12.76
N GLY A 36 11.28 12.31 -11.87
CA GLY A 36 10.07 13.06 -11.53
C GLY A 36 9.59 13.96 -12.67
N ASN A 37 10.52 14.62 -13.37
CA ASN A 37 10.22 15.52 -14.47
C ASN A 37 9.75 14.78 -15.73
N ASP A 38 10.33 13.61 -16.00
CA ASP A 38 10.05 12.81 -17.20
C ASP A 38 8.96 11.76 -16.95
N TRP A 39 8.31 11.77 -15.77
CA TRP A 39 7.29 10.80 -15.43
C TRP A 39 6.07 10.95 -16.34
N ASN A 40 5.61 9.84 -16.92
CA ASN A 40 4.38 9.83 -17.68
C ASN A 40 3.17 9.77 -16.72
N TYR A 41 2.42 10.87 -16.62
CA TYR A 41 1.22 10.99 -15.79
C TYR A 41 -0.08 10.60 -16.51
N LEU A 42 0.00 10.06 -17.72
CA LEU A 42 -1.18 9.55 -18.43
C LEU A 42 -1.67 8.26 -17.77
N HIS A 43 -2.96 8.21 -17.46
CA HIS A 43 -3.64 7.04 -16.91
C HIS A 43 -5.01 6.86 -17.58
N THR A 44 -5.39 5.60 -17.82
CA THR A 44 -6.72 5.25 -18.30
C THR A 44 -7.54 4.75 -17.11
N LEU A 45 -8.47 5.57 -16.65
CA LEU A 45 -9.32 5.23 -15.50
C LEU A 45 -10.21 4.01 -15.81
N PRO A 46 -10.62 3.23 -14.78
CA PRO A 46 -11.57 2.14 -14.97
C PRO A 46 -12.84 2.60 -15.67
N GLY A 47 -13.23 1.89 -16.73
CA GLY A 47 -14.41 2.23 -17.54
C GLY A 47 -14.20 3.35 -18.57
N GLN A 48 -12.99 3.90 -18.70
CA GLN A 48 -12.63 4.86 -19.75
C GLN A 48 -11.87 4.18 -20.88
N GLY A 49 -12.06 4.68 -22.11
CA GLY A 49 -11.45 4.11 -23.32
C GLY A 49 -10.17 4.81 -23.78
N GLN A 50 -9.79 5.93 -23.17
CA GLN A 50 -8.63 6.73 -23.57
C GLN A 50 -7.85 7.23 -22.35
N PRO A 51 -6.51 7.33 -22.45
CA PRO A 51 -5.70 7.88 -21.38
C PRO A 51 -5.94 9.37 -21.24
N ALA A 52 -5.96 9.86 -20.00
CA ALA A 52 -6.02 11.27 -19.69
C ALA A 52 -4.87 11.64 -18.74
N PHE A 53 -4.45 12.91 -18.79
CA PHE A 53 -3.63 13.45 -17.70
C PHE A 53 -4.52 13.53 -16.46
N THR A 54 -4.25 12.69 -15.49
CA THR A 54 -4.92 12.74 -14.19
C THR A 54 -3.91 13.23 -13.17
N ALA A 55 -4.30 14.15 -12.29
CA ALA A 55 -3.57 14.30 -11.04
C ALA A 55 -3.46 12.91 -10.41
N THR A 56 -2.28 12.50 -9.93
CA THR A 56 -1.98 11.13 -9.49
C THR A 56 -2.97 10.66 -8.41
N ASN A 57 -4.08 10.07 -8.87
CA ASN A 57 -5.21 9.68 -8.04
C ASN A 57 -5.67 8.30 -8.48
N VAL A 58 -5.40 7.33 -7.61
CA VAL A 58 -5.71 5.92 -7.83
C VAL A 58 -6.95 5.46 -7.06
N MET A 59 -7.72 6.40 -6.48
CA MET A 59 -8.96 6.05 -5.78
C MET A 59 -9.99 5.35 -6.68
N PRO A 60 -10.22 5.77 -7.95
CA PRO A 60 -11.13 5.05 -8.83
C PRO A 60 -10.67 3.62 -9.12
N ASP A 61 -9.36 3.41 -9.31
CA ASP A 61 -8.76 2.09 -9.47
C ASP A 61 -8.96 1.21 -8.24
N LEU A 62 -8.77 1.78 -7.04
CA LEU A 62 -9.00 1.07 -5.79
C LEU A 62 -10.46 0.67 -5.61
N ALA A 63 -11.40 1.58 -5.90
CA ALA A 63 -12.83 1.30 -5.84
C ALA A 63 -13.24 0.20 -6.84
N ALA A 64 -12.68 0.24 -8.05
CA ALA A 64 -12.89 -0.82 -9.05
C ALA A 64 -12.31 -2.16 -8.58
N ALA A 65 -11.08 -2.18 -8.05
CA ALA A 65 -10.44 -3.38 -7.54
C ALA A 65 -11.23 -4.03 -6.39
N MET A 66 -11.71 -3.23 -5.43
CA MET A 66 -12.56 -3.72 -4.34
C MET A 66 -13.94 -4.19 -4.82
N SER A 67 -14.47 -3.56 -5.88
CA SER A 67 -15.76 -3.98 -6.47
C SER A 67 -15.63 -5.30 -7.23
N LEU A 68 -14.50 -5.52 -7.90
CA LEU A 68 -14.18 -6.77 -8.60
C LEU A 68 -13.80 -7.90 -7.65
N ASN A 69 -13.13 -7.58 -6.53
CA ASN A 69 -12.77 -8.52 -5.49
C ASN A 69 -13.37 -8.07 -4.14
N PRO A 70 -14.60 -8.50 -3.81
CA PRO A 70 -15.25 -8.18 -2.53
C PRO A 70 -14.52 -8.70 -1.29
N ASP A 71 -13.53 -9.59 -1.44
CA ASP A 71 -12.70 -10.12 -0.36
C ASP A 71 -11.39 -9.34 -0.20
N LEU A 72 -11.07 -8.41 -1.11
CA LEU A 72 -9.90 -7.54 -1.00
C LEU A 72 -9.98 -6.73 0.29
N LYS A 73 -8.99 -6.93 1.17
CA LYS A 73 -8.81 -6.19 2.42
C LYS A 73 -7.74 -5.13 2.25
N ILE A 74 -7.93 -4.01 2.93
CA ILE A 74 -7.01 -2.86 2.90
C ILE A 74 -6.69 -2.45 4.32
N MET A 75 -5.41 -2.32 4.62
CA MET A 75 -4.92 -1.75 5.87
C MET A 75 -4.15 -0.47 5.59
N PHE A 76 -4.62 0.62 6.16
CA PHE A 76 -3.93 1.89 6.12
C PHE A 76 -3.16 2.17 7.41
N ASN A 77 -1.99 2.79 7.24
CA ASN A 77 -1.07 3.11 8.32
C ASN A 77 -0.61 4.57 8.16
N ALA A 78 -0.89 5.42 9.15
CA ALA A 78 -0.53 6.84 9.08
C ALA A 78 -0.03 7.38 10.42
N GLY A 79 0.91 8.33 10.39
CA GLY A 79 1.36 9.06 11.58
C GLY A 79 0.46 10.25 11.88
N TYR A 80 0.13 10.49 13.16
CA TYR A 80 -0.65 11.66 13.56
C TYR A 80 -0.02 13.00 13.20
N PHE A 81 1.31 13.06 13.15
CA PHE A 81 2.08 14.28 12.88
C PHE A 81 2.63 14.32 11.45
N ASP A 82 2.07 13.50 10.55
CA ASP A 82 2.43 13.54 9.14
C ASP A 82 1.79 14.73 8.43
N LEU A 83 2.62 15.70 8.03
CA LEU A 83 2.19 16.87 7.26
C LEU A 83 2.37 16.69 5.74
N ALA A 84 3.05 15.64 5.30
CA ALA A 84 3.19 15.32 3.88
C ALA A 84 1.95 14.57 3.37
N THR A 85 1.43 13.64 4.17
CA THR A 85 0.18 12.92 3.92
C THR A 85 -0.70 12.94 5.18
N PRO A 86 -1.49 14.01 5.40
CA PRO A 86 -2.30 14.16 6.61
C PRO A 86 -3.26 12.98 6.82
N TYR A 87 -3.19 12.35 8.00
CA TYR A 87 -3.90 11.09 8.27
C TYR A 87 -5.41 11.19 8.00
N PHE A 88 -6.05 12.31 8.38
CA PHE A 88 -7.49 12.49 8.21
C PHE A 88 -7.91 12.65 6.75
N ALA A 89 -7.04 13.21 5.90
CA ALA A 89 -7.33 13.32 4.47
C ALA A 89 -7.51 11.93 3.86
N GLN A 90 -6.73 10.95 4.31
CA GLN A 90 -6.83 9.56 3.89
C GLN A 90 -8.13 8.91 4.39
N THR A 91 -8.49 9.10 5.66
CA THR A 91 -9.79 8.63 6.21
C THR A 91 -10.96 9.18 5.41
N TYR A 92 -10.95 10.48 5.14
CA TYR A 92 -11.97 11.17 4.39
C TYR A 92 -12.11 10.60 2.97
N GLN A 93 -10.99 10.47 2.26
CA GLN A 93 -10.93 9.93 0.90
C GLN A 93 -11.50 8.50 0.82
N MET A 94 -11.17 7.63 1.77
CA MET A 94 -11.64 6.24 1.76
C MET A 94 -13.15 6.12 1.97
N HIS A 95 -13.75 7.00 2.77
CA HIS A 95 -15.21 7.06 2.92
C HIS A 95 -15.94 7.66 1.71
N GLN A 96 -15.20 8.20 0.74
CA GLN A 96 -15.73 8.80 -0.49
C GLN A 96 -15.48 7.91 -1.72
N LEU A 97 -14.95 6.69 -1.55
CA LEU A 97 -14.72 5.78 -2.67
C LEU A 97 -16.04 5.46 -3.38
N PRO A 98 -16.09 5.51 -4.73
CA PRO A 98 -17.30 5.20 -5.50
C PRO A 98 -17.53 3.68 -5.58
N MET A 99 -17.87 3.06 -4.44
CA MET A 99 -18.08 1.63 -4.29
C MET A 99 -19.28 1.34 -3.38
N ARG A 100 -19.73 0.08 -3.33
CA ARG A 100 -20.80 -0.33 -2.41
C ARG A 100 -20.37 -0.11 -0.96
N ARG A 101 -21.19 0.59 -0.16
CA ARG A 101 -20.91 0.89 1.26
C ARG A 101 -20.54 -0.32 2.11
N ALA A 102 -21.09 -1.49 1.78
CA ALA A 102 -20.75 -2.74 2.46
C ALA A 102 -19.26 -3.08 2.40
N LEU A 103 -18.55 -2.71 1.32
CA LEU A 103 -17.13 -3.00 1.13
C LEU A 103 -16.21 -2.18 2.04
N GLU A 104 -16.70 -1.09 2.64
CA GLU A 104 -15.90 -0.31 3.59
C GLU A 104 -15.47 -1.11 4.82
N ARG A 105 -16.21 -2.16 5.18
CA ARG A 105 -15.83 -3.09 6.26
C ARG A 105 -14.49 -3.79 6.02
N ASN A 106 -14.00 -3.79 4.78
CA ASN A 106 -12.71 -4.38 4.41
C ASN A 106 -11.55 -3.41 4.60
N ILE A 107 -11.80 -2.16 4.97
CA ILE A 107 -10.79 -1.12 5.17
C ILE A 107 -10.59 -0.91 6.66
N GLU A 108 -9.37 -1.11 7.14
CA GLU A 108 -8.97 -0.77 8.50
C GLU A 108 -7.92 0.36 8.51
N PHE A 109 -7.94 1.14 9.58
CA PHE A 109 -7.06 2.29 9.77
C PHE A 109 -6.29 2.16 11.07
N HIS A 110 -4.97 2.30 11.00
CA HIS A 110 -4.09 2.36 12.16
C HIS A 110 -3.34 3.68 12.17
N TYR A 111 -3.44 4.39 13.29
CA TYR A 111 -2.79 5.69 13.48
C TYR A 111 -1.73 5.59 14.56
N TYR A 112 -0.58 6.17 14.29
CA TYR A 112 0.61 6.05 15.14
C TYR A 112 1.03 7.41 15.67
N HIS A 113 1.52 7.44 16.91
CA HIS A 113 2.14 8.62 17.51
C HIS A 113 3.54 8.86 16.90
N SER A 114 3.55 9.25 15.63
CA SER A 114 4.73 9.45 14.78
C SER A 114 4.43 10.45 13.67
N GLY A 115 5.46 10.85 12.92
CA GLY A 115 5.31 11.60 11.67
C GLY A 115 5.22 10.68 10.44
N HIS A 116 5.59 11.24 9.28
CA HIS A 116 5.51 10.59 7.97
C HIS A 116 6.20 9.22 7.90
N MET A 117 7.41 9.11 8.43
CA MET A 117 8.15 7.85 8.46
C MET A 117 7.88 7.14 9.78
N ILE A 118 6.73 6.45 9.86
CA ILE A 118 6.21 5.79 11.08
C ILE A 118 7.28 4.92 11.76
N TYR A 119 8.04 4.19 10.95
CA TYR A 119 9.09 3.27 11.38
C TYR A 119 10.29 3.92 12.08
N VAL A 120 10.43 5.25 12.04
CA VAL A 120 11.54 5.96 12.72
C VAL A 120 11.32 6.02 14.23
N ALA A 121 10.06 6.05 14.69
CA ALA A 121 9.74 6.05 16.11
C ALA A 121 9.68 4.59 16.62
N PRO A 122 10.56 4.16 17.55
CA PRO A 122 10.64 2.74 17.95
C PRO A 122 9.33 2.16 18.49
N SER A 123 8.59 2.94 19.30
CA SER A 123 7.29 2.52 19.85
C SER A 123 6.24 2.36 18.75
N ALA A 124 6.26 3.22 17.73
CA ALA A 124 5.37 3.12 16.57
C ALA A 124 5.77 1.96 15.65
N LEU A 125 7.07 1.70 15.48
CA LEU A 125 7.59 0.58 14.68
C LEU A 125 7.12 -0.78 15.24
N VAL A 126 7.20 -0.98 16.56
CA VAL A 126 6.73 -2.22 17.21
C VAL A 126 5.24 -2.42 16.95
N GLN A 127 4.43 -1.35 17.08
CA GLN A 127 3.00 -1.40 16.81
C GLN A 127 2.71 -1.66 15.33
N LEU A 128 3.41 -0.98 14.41
CA LEU A 128 3.28 -1.14 12.96
C LEU A 128 3.56 -2.59 12.55
N HIS A 129 4.65 -3.17 13.04
CA HIS A 129 4.99 -4.56 12.79
C HIS A 129 3.89 -5.50 13.30
N ALA A 130 3.40 -5.31 14.53
CA ALA A 130 2.35 -6.14 15.11
C ALA A 130 1.03 -6.05 14.32
N ASN A 131 0.65 -4.86 13.85
CA ASN A 131 -0.51 -4.64 13.01
C ASN A 131 -0.38 -5.35 11.66
N ILE A 132 0.75 -5.19 10.97
CA ILE A 132 1.01 -5.86 9.68
C ILE A 132 0.94 -7.39 9.83
N VAL A 133 1.58 -7.95 10.86
CA VAL A 133 1.56 -9.40 11.09
C VAL A 133 0.14 -9.90 11.36
N ARG A 134 -0.65 -9.17 12.16
CA ARG A 134 -2.06 -9.52 12.39
C ARG A 134 -2.87 -9.45 11.11
N PHE A 135 -2.71 -8.39 10.33
CA PHE A 135 -3.44 -8.19 9.08
C PHE A 135 -3.15 -9.31 8.08
N ILE A 136 -1.88 -9.65 7.87
CA ILE A 136 -1.48 -10.76 6.99
C ILE A 136 -2.11 -12.07 7.46
N ARG A 137 -1.94 -12.44 8.73
CA ARG A 137 -2.51 -13.70 9.27
C ARG A 137 -4.03 -13.76 9.18
N ALA A 138 -4.71 -12.64 9.42
CA ALA A 138 -6.17 -12.56 9.32
C ALA A 138 -6.67 -12.66 7.87
N THR A 139 -5.81 -12.42 6.88
CA THR A 139 -6.17 -12.40 5.46
C THR A 139 -5.59 -13.56 4.64
N GLU A 140 -4.68 -14.35 5.21
CA GLU A 140 -4.13 -15.57 4.61
C GLU A 140 -5.18 -16.69 4.37
N GLY A 141 -6.32 -16.67 5.08
CA GLY A 141 -7.30 -17.77 5.11
C GLY A 141 -8.56 -17.60 4.25
N THR A 142 -8.80 -16.45 3.61
CA THR A 142 -10.07 -16.19 2.91
C THR A 142 -10.13 -16.74 1.47
N ASN A 143 -9.04 -17.32 0.95
CA ASN A 143 -8.95 -17.76 -0.45
C ASN A 143 -8.85 -19.29 -0.65
N HIS A 144 -9.10 -20.12 0.37
CA HIS A 144 -8.85 -21.58 0.27
C HIS A 144 -9.99 -22.52 0.71
N GLN A 145 -11.09 -22.02 1.27
CA GLN A 145 -12.16 -22.91 1.76
C GLN A 145 -13.32 -23.13 0.78
N ASP A 146 -13.49 -22.28 -0.22
CA ASP A 146 -14.66 -22.37 -1.12
C ASP A 146 -14.48 -23.35 -2.30
N GLY A 147 -13.27 -23.86 -2.53
CA GLY A 147 -12.98 -24.79 -3.64
C GLY A 147 -13.00 -26.28 -3.26
N ALA A 148 -12.96 -26.62 -1.97
CA ALA A 148 -12.84 -28.01 -1.51
C ALA A 148 -14.20 -28.72 -1.32
N ASP A 149 -15.28 -27.96 -1.12
CA ASP A 149 -16.61 -28.52 -0.85
C ASP A 149 -17.42 -28.81 -2.13
N ALA A 150 -17.03 -28.23 -3.28
CA ALA A 150 -17.70 -28.45 -4.56
C ALA A 150 -17.37 -29.81 -5.20
N HIS A 151 -16.27 -30.47 -4.80
CA HIS A 151 -15.82 -31.72 -5.41
C HIS A 151 -16.31 -33.00 -4.69
N ARG A 152 -17.06 -32.87 -3.59
CA ARG A 152 -17.52 -34.00 -2.77
C ARG A 152 -19.01 -34.33 -2.89
N ALA A 153 -19.76 -33.55 -3.68
CA ALA A 153 -21.20 -33.71 -3.84
C ALA A 153 -21.61 -34.55 -5.07
N ASP A 154 -20.67 -34.95 -5.93
CA ASP A 154 -20.96 -35.67 -7.18
C ASP A 154 -20.65 -37.19 -7.13
N GLU A 155 -20.47 -37.75 -5.93
CA GLU A 155 -20.08 -39.17 -5.76
C GLU A 155 -20.99 -39.97 -4.80
N LYS A 156 -22.29 -39.66 -4.76
CA LYS A 156 -23.32 -40.53 -4.17
C LYS A 156 -24.63 -40.48 -4.95
#